data_AF-A0A4S4N0J2-F1
#
_entry.id   AF-A0A4S4N0J2-F1
#
_cell.length_a   1.000
_cell.length_b   1.000
_cell.length_c   1.000
_cell.angle_alpha   90.00
_cell.angle_beta   90.00
_cell.angle_gamma   90.00
#
_symmetry.space_group_name_H-M   'P 1'
#
loop_
_entity.id
_entity.type
_entity.pdbx_description
1 polymer ?
#
loop_
_entity_poly.entity_id
_entity_poly.type
_entity_poly.pdbx_seq_one_letter_code
_entity_poly.pdbx_strand_id
1 'polypeptide(L)'
;MTTASTVSARSEVINVDLLDDQEVQTISSSSPGEGSSGRPNRSAPGALTPASFAKLSSVSAAGPSFLSSNVSPAGAPTYRSLTVDPPSYDSDSVPWADGASAPYSFLAHTLSTLSETRSRIVILNTLTNSLRTITRYHPASLLPALYLLSNSLSPPYSPLELGLGPSVISKAIQHVSGLTSSALKRLYNTTGDPGDVAFEAKSNVRTLIPHPPLLITGVYDAFLKIANAKGQGAAKQKQAIVERLLVAAKGEETRYLVRTLCQNLRVGAVRTSILTALARAVVLTPPTRLINPGSPLSVFYASAELIRNIKPLPPDIKKALADQRRDELNEKYTAAENLIKKVYVQRPNYDQIVDGLLEVGLDGLAEHLPLNPAASNPGFSDTLAG
;
A
#
# COMPACT_ATOMS: atom_id res chain seq x y z
N MET A 1 34.33 28.68 4.19
CA MET A 1 33.71 28.21 5.45
C MET A 1 32.22 28.44 5.36
N THR A 2 31.42 27.43 5.02
CA THR A 2 29.97 27.43 5.25
C THR A 2 29.50 25.99 5.39
N THR A 3 28.75 25.69 6.45
CA THR A 3 28.39 24.32 6.84
C THR A 3 27.08 23.87 6.21
N ALA A 4 27.08 22.70 5.56
CA ALA A 4 25.85 22.05 5.12
C ALA A 4 25.19 21.31 6.30
N SER A 5 24.00 21.75 6.71
CA SER A 5 23.18 21.06 7.72
C SER A 5 22.43 19.88 7.10
N THR A 6 22.98 18.68 7.25
CA THR A 6 22.30 17.43 6.86
C THR A 6 21.14 17.15 7.82
N VAL A 7 19.90 17.37 7.39
CA VAL A 7 18.71 16.93 8.12
C VAL A 7 18.60 15.41 8.01
N SER A 8 19.08 14.71 9.03
CA SER A 8 18.98 13.25 9.12
C SER A 8 17.53 12.84 9.41
N ALA A 9 16.92 12.11 8.46
CA ALA A 9 15.60 11.52 8.65
C ALA A 9 15.68 10.39 9.70
N ARG A 10 15.33 10.72 10.95
CA ARG A 10 15.17 9.72 12.01
C ARG A 10 14.06 8.75 11.61
N SER A 11 14.43 7.52 11.30
CA SER A 11 13.49 6.41 11.32
C SER A 11 13.11 6.16 12.78
N GLU A 12 11.91 6.56 13.18
CA GLU A 12 11.40 6.24 14.51
C GLU A 12 11.13 4.74 14.60
N VAL A 13 12.11 4.02 15.15
CA VAL A 13 11.93 2.67 15.66
C VAL A 13 10.79 2.72 16.67
N ILE A 14 9.87 1.74 16.60
CA ILE A 14 8.82 1.58 17.60
C ILE A 14 9.51 1.42 18.95
N ASN A 15 9.47 2.48 19.79
CA ASN A 15 10.10 2.44 21.09
C ASN A 15 9.22 1.62 22.04
N VAL A 16 9.54 0.33 22.13
CA VAL A 16 8.76 -0.68 22.84
C VAL A 16 8.80 -0.50 24.37
N ASP A 17 9.62 0.42 24.87
CA ASP A 17 9.70 0.77 26.29
C ASP A 17 8.67 1.85 26.68
N LEU A 18 8.11 2.60 25.71
CA LEU A 18 7.00 3.52 25.95
C LEU A 18 5.62 2.82 26.06
N LEU A 19 5.59 1.49 26.20
CA LEU A 19 4.36 0.71 26.32
C LEU A 19 3.93 0.44 27.77
N ASP A 20 4.80 0.67 28.76
CA ASP A 20 4.59 0.24 30.15
C ASP A 20 4.15 1.37 31.11
N ASP A 21 4.32 2.66 30.76
CA ASP A 21 4.16 3.82 31.69
C ASP A 21 2.82 4.59 31.63
N GLN A 22 1.66 3.92 31.52
CA GLN A 22 0.35 4.58 31.75
C GLN A 22 -0.69 3.73 32.51
N GLU A 23 -0.28 3.04 33.57
CA GLU A 23 -1.16 2.76 34.71
C GLU A 23 -0.43 3.10 36.03
N VAL A 24 -1.16 3.67 36.99
CA VAL A 24 -0.75 4.15 38.34
C VAL A 24 -0.38 5.65 38.45
N GLN A 25 -1.39 6.49 38.70
CA GLN A 25 -1.43 7.40 39.86
C GLN A 25 -2.74 8.20 39.94
N THR A 26 -3.64 7.81 40.85
CA THR A 26 -4.47 8.71 41.68
C THR A 26 -5.24 7.87 42.69
N ILE A 27 -4.77 7.83 43.94
CA ILE A 27 -5.56 7.82 45.19
C ILE A 27 -4.60 8.25 46.30
N SER A 28 -5.08 9.15 47.16
CA SER A 28 -4.31 9.85 48.18
C SER A 28 -4.09 9.03 49.45
N SER A 29 -3.04 9.40 50.18
CA SER A 29 -2.56 8.80 51.42
C SER A 29 -3.42 9.06 52.67
N SER A 30 -3.61 8.04 53.51
CA SER A 30 -3.75 8.19 54.97
C SER A 30 -3.45 6.87 55.69
N SER A 31 -2.53 6.89 56.67
CA SER A 31 -2.11 5.76 57.52
C SER A 31 -2.65 5.91 58.96
N PRO A 32 -2.36 5.01 59.91
CA PRO A 32 -2.57 3.55 59.91
C PRO A 32 -3.39 3.09 61.15
N GLY A 33 -3.78 1.81 61.21
CA GLY A 33 -4.38 1.19 62.41
C GLY A 33 -4.02 -0.31 62.53
N GLU A 34 -3.72 -0.77 63.74
CA GLU A 34 -3.22 -2.12 64.04
C GLU A 34 -4.35 -3.17 64.10
N GLY A 35 -4.05 -4.46 63.85
CA GLY A 35 -5.06 -5.53 63.90
C GLY A 35 -4.55 -6.95 63.64
N SER A 36 -4.20 -7.65 64.70
CA SER A 36 -3.63 -9.02 64.79
C SER A 36 -4.37 -10.18 64.08
N SER A 37 -3.55 -11.16 63.61
CA SER A 37 -3.79 -12.63 63.54
C SER A 37 -4.71 -13.28 62.48
N GLY A 38 -4.27 -14.43 61.92
CA GLY A 38 -5.14 -15.44 61.28
C GLY A 38 -4.70 -16.03 59.92
N ARG A 39 -3.94 -17.13 59.93
CA ARG A 39 -3.81 -18.13 58.82
C ARG A 39 -4.14 -19.52 59.42
N PRO A 40 -4.55 -20.57 58.67
CA PRO A 40 -4.18 -20.95 57.29
C PRO A 40 -5.41 -20.96 56.33
N ASN A 41 -5.51 -21.62 55.16
CA ASN A 41 -4.67 -22.63 54.49
C ASN A 41 -4.79 -22.57 52.93
N ARG A 42 -4.12 -23.49 52.22
CA ARG A 42 -4.15 -23.69 50.76
C ARG A 42 -5.47 -24.24 50.22
N SER A 43 -5.90 -23.75 49.04
CA SER A 43 -6.35 -24.59 47.91
C SER A 43 -6.36 -23.77 46.60
N ALA A 44 -6.13 -24.43 45.46
CA ALA A 44 -6.10 -23.85 44.12
C ALA A 44 -6.24 -24.98 43.06
N PRO A 45 -6.56 -24.68 41.79
CA PRO A 45 -7.46 -23.63 41.30
C PRO A 45 -8.61 -24.21 40.45
N GLY A 46 -9.81 -23.60 40.54
CA GLY A 46 -10.93 -23.92 39.65
C GLY A 46 -10.79 -23.22 38.29
N ALA A 47 -11.09 -23.92 37.19
CA ALA A 47 -10.93 -23.39 35.83
C ALA A 47 -11.89 -22.22 35.56
N LEU A 48 -11.34 -21.10 35.07
CA LEU A 48 -12.13 -19.98 34.56
C LEU A 48 -12.55 -20.27 33.11
N THR A 49 -13.85 -20.36 32.88
CA THR A 49 -14.45 -20.42 31.55
C THR A 49 -14.34 -19.06 30.86
N PRO A 50 -14.03 -18.99 29.54
CA PRO A 50 -13.99 -17.73 28.83
C PRO A 50 -15.39 -17.12 28.72
N ALA A 51 -15.49 -15.83 29.05
CA ALA A 51 -16.76 -15.11 29.11
C ALA A 51 -17.41 -14.93 27.73
N SER A 52 -18.75 -14.95 27.74
CA SER A 52 -19.64 -14.80 26.59
C SER A 52 -19.39 -13.51 25.76
N PHE A 53 -18.87 -13.67 24.54
CA PHE A 53 -19.00 -12.65 23.49
C PHE A 53 -20.41 -12.67 22.88
N ALA A 54 -21.35 -11.92 23.48
CA ALA A 54 -22.72 -11.81 22.94
C ALA A 54 -23.41 -10.48 23.29
N LYS A 55 -23.00 -9.39 22.62
CA LYS A 55 -23.87 -8.32 22.06
C LYS A 55 -23.04 -7.13 21.60
N LEU A 56 -22.97 -6.92 20.29
CA LEU A 56 -22.90 -5.57 19.74
C LEU A 56 -24.15 -5.36 18.89
N SER A 57 -24.94 -4.36 19.27
CA SER A 57 -26.27 -4.10 18.72
C SER A 57 -26.20 -3.67 17.25
N SER A 58 -27.21 -4.05 16.48
CA SER A 58 -27.38 -3.71 15.07
C SER A 58 -27.39 -2.20 14.82
N VAL A 59 -26.54 -1.75 13.89
CA VAL A 59 -26.66 -0.46 13.18
C VAL A 59 -26.76 -0.76 11.69
N SER A 60 -27.49 0.10 10.97
CA SER A 60 -28.09 -0.18 9.65
C SER A 60 -27.13 -0.59 8.52
N ALA A 61 -27.73 -1.19 7.48
CA ALA A 61 -27.09 -1.89 6.38
C ALA A 61 -26.27 -0.98 5.43
N ALA A 62 -25.00 -0.81 5.75
CA ALA A 62 -23.93 -0.70 4.76
C ALA A 62 -22.69 -1.41 5.33
N GLY A 63 -22.17 -2.40 4.60
CA GLY A 63 -20.93 -3.06 5.00
C GLY A 63 -19.76 -2.06 5.06
N PRO A 64 -18.72 -2.30 5.88
CA PRO A 64 -17.52 -1.48 5.87
C PRO A 64 -16.98 -1.30 4.45
N SER A 65 -16.80 -0.05 4.00
CA SER A 65 -16.50 0.29 2.58
C SER A 65 -15.21 -0.31 2.01
N PHE A 66 -14.43 -1.01 2.84
CA PHE A 66 -13.19 -1.68 2.44
C PHE A 66 -13.36 -3.17 2.12
N LEU A 67 -14.55 -3.73 2.34
CA LEU A 67 -14.89 -5.12 2.07
C LEU A 67 -15.65 -5.25 0.75
N SER A 68 -15.41 -6.33 0.00
CA SER A 68 -16.27 -6.67 -1.14
C SER A 68 -17.68 -7.01 -0.68
N SER A 69 -18.70 -6.41 -1.31
CA SER A 69 -20.11 -6.60 -0.97
C SER A 69 -20.74 -7.87 -1.52
N ASN A 70 -20.17 -8.46 -2.59
CA ASN A 70 -20.83 -9.52 -3.39
C ASN A 70 -20.05 -10.85 -3.45
N VAL A 71 -18.97 -11.02 -2.67
CA VAL A 71 -18.08 -12.19 -2.78
C VAL A 71 -18.15 -13.07 -1.53
N SER A 72 -18.73 -14.27 -1.71
CA SER A 72 -18.60 -15.36 -0.72
C SER A 72 -17.12 -15.63 -0.43
N PRO A 73 -16.74 -15.90 0.83
CA PRO A 73 -15.34 -16.07 1.21
C PRO A 73 -14.78 -17.42 0.74
N ALA A 74 -14.43 -17.47 -0.54
CA ALA A 74 -13.59 -18.49 -1.13
C ALA A 74 -12.18 -18.49 -0.51
N GLY A 75 -11.40 -19.53 -0.81
CA GLY A 75 -9.99 -19.62 -0.41
C GLY A 75 -9.16 -18.44 -0.92
N ALA A 76 -7.98 -18.23 -0.33
CA ALA A 76 -7.08 -17.16 -0.76
C ALA A 76 -6.75 -17.32 -2.26
N PRO A 77 -6.90 -16.27 -3.08
CA PRO A 77 -6.64 -16.36 -4.52
C PRO A 77 -5.16 -16.60 -4.78
N THR A 78 -4.85 -17.64 -5.57
CA THR A 78 -3.48 -17.92 -6.03
C THR A 78 -3.21 -17.10 -7.29
N TYR A 79 -2.31 -16.13 -7.19
CA TYR A 79 -1.92 -15.29 -8.31
C TYR A 79 -0.75 -15.89 -9.10
N ARG A 80 -0.73 -15.61 -10.41
CA ARG A 80 0.39 -15.98 -11.29
C ARG A 80 1.66 -15.19 -10.94
N SER A 81 2.81 -15.66 -11.39
CA SER A 81 4.06 -14.91 -11.25
C SER A 81 3.98 -13.57 -12.00
N LEU A 82 4.36 -12.50 -11.30
CA LEU A 82 4.43 -11.15 -11.85
C LEU A 82 5.83 -10.84 -12.42
N THR A 83 6.84 -11.69 -12.16
CA THR A 83 8.24 -11.44 -12.53
C THR A 83 8.54 -11.61 -14.03
N VAL A 84 7.61 -12.22 -14.77
CA VAL A 84 7.70 -12.54 -16.19
C VAL A 84 7.95 -11.28 -17.03
N ASP A 85 8.74 -11.41 -18.10
CA ASP A 85 8.95 -10.36 -19.10
C ASP A 85 7.60 -9.80 -19.61
N PRO A 86 7.32 -8.49 -19.52
CA PRO A 86 5.97 -7.97 -19.74
C PRO A 86 5.32 -8.32 -21.10
N PRO A 87 6.02 -8.32 -22.25
CA PRO A 87 5.45 -8.81 -23.52
C PRO A 87 4.96 -10.27 -23.47
N SER A 88 5.58 -11.11 -22.63
CA SER A 88 5.19 -12.52 -22.41
C SER A 88 4.24 -12.74 -21.23
N TYR A 89 3.85 -11.68 -20.51
CA TYR A 89 2.88 -11.79 -19.41
C TYR A 89 1.45 -11.83 -19.94
N ASP A 90 0.74 -12.91 -19.59
CA ASP A 90 -0.70 -13.09 -19.83
C ASP A 90 -1.51 -12.04 -19.08
N SER A 91 -1.92 -11.01 -19.81
CA SER A 91 -2.83 -9.97 -19.33
C SER A 91 -4.30 -10.28 -19.61
N ASP A 92 -4.65 -11.40 -20.25
CA ASP A 92 -6.02 -11.71 -20.71
C ASP A 92 -6.81 -12.59 -19.74
N SER A 93 -6.15 -13.17 -18.73
CA SER A 93 -6.83 -13.80 -17.59
C SER A 93 -7.10 -12.80 -16.45
N VAL A 94 -8.36 -12.63 -16.04
CA VAL A 94 -8.73 -11.91 -14.80
C VAL A 94 -8.17 -12.68 -13.59
N PRO A 95 -7.41 -12.07 -12.66
CA PRO A 95 -6.87 -12.80 -11.50
C PRO A 95 -7.85 -12.97 -10.34
N TRP A 96 -9.05 -12.40 -10.46
CA TRP A 96 -10.13 -12.42 -9.48
C TRP A 96 -11.47 -12.60 -10.21
N ALA A 97 -12.59 -12.68 -9.47
CA ALA A 97 -13.91 -12.85 -10.08
C ALA A 97 -14.23 -11.73 -11.07
N ASP A 98 -14.76 -12.08 -12.24
CA ASP A 98 -15.05 -11.10 -13.29
C ASP A 98 -16.09 -10.06 -12.82
N GLY A 99 -15.91 -8.81 -13.25
CA GLY A 99 -16.67 -7.65 -12.78
C GLY A 99 -16.45 -7.25 -11.30
N ALA A 100 -15.65 -7.99 -10.51
CA ALA A 100 -15.39 -7.63 -9.13
C ALA A 100 -14.25 -6.60 -8.97
N SER A 101 -14.34 -5.78 -7.91
CA SER A 101 -13.28 -4.82 -7.58
C SER A 101 -11.97 -5.51 -7.20
N ALA A 102 -10.85 -4.90 -7.59
CA ALA A 102 -9.53 -5.48 -7.39
C ALA A 102 -9.22 -5.69 -5.87
N PRO A 103 -8.93 -6.93 -5.45
CA PRO A 103 -8.67 -7.26 -4.05
C PRO A 103 -7.27 -6.79 -3.60
N TYR A 104 -7.15 -6.39 -2.35
CA TYR A 104 -5.89 -5.94 -1.76
C TYR A 104 -4.83 -7.06 -1.72
N SER A 105 -5.23 -8.32 -1.58
CA SER A 105 -4.34 -9.48 -1.70
C SER A 105 -3.53 -9.53 -3.01
N PHE A 106 -4.01 -8.98 -4.13
CA PHE A 106 -3.22 -8.86 -5.36
C PHE A 106 -2.05 -7.86 -5.18
N LEU A 107 -2.30 -6.77 -4.45
CA LEU A 107 -1.27 -5.81 -4.11
C LEU A 107 -0.30 -6.35 -3.05
N ALA A 108 -0.79 -7.14 -2.08
CA ALA A 108 0.06 -7.84 -1.11
C ALA A 108 0.98 -8.87 -1.80
N HIS A 109 0.46 -9.63 -2.77
CA HIS A 109 1.26 -10.54 -3.63
C HIS A 109 2.33 -9.79 -4.44
N THR A 110 1.95 -8.64 -5.02
CA THR A 110 2.88 -7.73 -5.71
C THR A 110 4.01 -7.31 -4.76
N LEU A 111 3.66 -6.88 -3.54
CA LEU A 111 4.62 -6.41 -2.54
C LEU A 111 5.53 -7.53 -2.00
N SER A 112 5.01 -8.75 -1.81
CA SER A 112 5.82 -9.93 -1.46
C SER A 112 6.86 -10.22 -2.53
N THR A 113 6.41 -10.37 -3.79
CA THR A 113 7.27 -10.61 -4.96
C THR A 113 8.38 -9.54 -5.08
N LEU A 114 8.07 -8.28 -4.77
CA LEU A 114 9.04 -7.19 -4.78
C LEU A 114 10.00 -7.17 -3.57
N SER A 115 9.60 -7.73 -2.43
CA SER A 115 10.45 -7.85 -1.23
C SER A 115 11.50 -8.95 -1.37
N GLU A 116 11.17 -10.00 -2.11
CA GLU A 116 11.99 -11.20 -2.35
C GLU A 116 13.12 -10.97 -3.36
N THR A 117 13.15 -9.84 -4.06
CA THR A 117 14.14 -9.55 -5.11
C THR A 117 14.92 -8.26 -4.90
N ARG A 118 16.12 -8.22 -5.47
CA ARG A 118 16.96 -7.00 -5.60
C ARG A 118 17.27 -6.64 -7.06
N SER A 119 16.80 -7.45 -8.02
CA SER A 119 17.00 -7.19 -9.45
C SER A 119 16.09 -6.06 -9.93
N ARG A 120 16.68 -4.98 -10.45
CA ARG A 120 15.93 -3.86 -11.04
C ARG A 120 15.00 -4.30 -12.16
N ILE A 121 15.41 -5.29 -12.95
CA ILE A 121 14.60 -5.85 -14.05
C ILE A 121 13.36 -6.55 -13.48
N VAL A 122 13.55 -7.42 -12.48
CA VAL A 122 12.42 -8.14 -11.84
C VAL A 122 11.48 -7.16 -11.13
N ILE A 123 12.00 -6.14 -10.44
CA ILE A 123 11.20 -5.08 -9.83
C ILE A 123 10.34 -4.36 -10.89
N LEU A 124 10.93 -4.02 -12.03
CA LEU A 124 10.22 -3.35 -13.12
C LEU A 124 9.17 -4.24 -13.78
N ASN A 125 9.49 -5.52 -14.04
CA ASN A 125 8.54 -6.48 -14.59
C ASN A 125 7.33 -6.66 -13.66
N THR A 126 7.59 -6.90 -12.37
CA THR A 126 6.56 -7.09 -11.34
C THR A 126 5.64 -5.89 -11.23
N LEU A 127 6.18 -4.67 -11.13
CA LEU A 127 5.37 -3.45 -11.10
C LEU A 127 4.61 -3.23 -12.42
N THR A 128 5.23 -3.45 -13.57
CA THR A 128 4.61 -3.27 -14.89
C THR A 128 3.41 -4.20 -15.05
N ASN A 129 3.58 -5.48 -14.76
CA ASN A 129 2.53 -6.49 -14.90
C ASN A 129 1.38 -6.25 -13.91
N SER A 130 1.69 -5.87 -12.66
CA SER A 130 0.68 -5.52 -11.66
C SER A 130 -0.17 -4.31 -12.09
N LEU A 131 0.49 -3.25 -12.59
CA LEU A 131 -0.20 -2.06 -13.07
C LEU A 131 -1.02 -2.34 -14.34
N ARG A 132 -0.52 -3.14 -15.31
CA ARG A 132 -1.30 -3.58 -16.49
C ARG A 132 -2.60 -4.26 -16.09
N THR A 133 -2.50 -5.22 -15.17
CA THR A 133 -3.65 -5.99 -14.68
C THR A 133 -4.67 -5.11 -13.97
N ILE A 134 -4.22 -4.14 -13.16
CA ILE A 134 -5.11 -3.17 -12.51
C ILE A 134 -5.77 -2.24 -13.56
N THR A 135 -4.99 -1.67 -14.48
CA THR A 135 -5.50 -0.79 -15.56
C THR A 135 -6.51 -1.50 -16.45
N ARG A 136 -6.35 -2.80 -16.72
CA ARG A 136 -7.26 -3.57 -17.58
C ARG A 136 -8.57 -3.94 -16.89
N TYR A 137 -8.50 -4.44 -15.65
CA TYR A 137 -9.65 -5.06 -14.98
C TYR A 137 -10.35 -4.18 -13.96
N HIS A 138 -9.66 -3.20 -13.36
CA HIS A 138 -10.29 -2.25 -12.44
C HIS A 138 -9.55 -0.90 -12.44
N PRO A 139 -9.72 -0.06 -13.48
CA PRO A 139 -9.04 1.23 -13.61
C PRO A 139 -9.15 2.12 -12.36
N ALA A 140 -10.29 2.10 -11.67
CA ALA A 140 -10.53 2.85 -10.43
C ALA A 140 -9.60 2.46 -9.26
N SER A 141 -8.93 1.29 -9.31
CA SER A 141 -7.89 0.91 -8.35
C SER A 141 -6.49 1.41 -8.72
N LEU A 142 -6.28 1.98 -9.92
CA LEU A 142 -4.94 2.39 -10.38
C LEU A 142 -4.34 3.49 -9.49
N LEU A 143 -5.09 4.55 -9.23
CA LEU A 143 -4.65 5.64 -8.34
C LEU A 143 -4.42 5.18 -6.88
N PRO A 144 -5.38 4.50 -6.21
CA PRO A 144 -5.14 3.84 -4.94
C PRO A 144 -3.91 2.92 -4.90
N ALA A 145 -3.69 2.11 -5.94
CA ALA A 145 -2.54 1.21 -6.02
C ALA A 145 -1.22 1.99 -6.12
N LEU A 146 -1.15 3.06 -6.92
CA LEU A 146 0.06 3.89 -7.02
C LEU A 146 0.42 4.53 -5.67
N TYR A 147 -0.56 5.04 -4.93
CA TYR A 147 -0.35 5.60 -3.59
C TYR A 147 0.12 4.54 -2.59
N LEU A 148 -0.55 3.39 -2.51
CA LEU A 148 -0.19 2.28 -1.63
C LEU A 148 1.21 1.70 -1.97
N LEU A 149 1.51 1.46 -3.24
CA LEU A 149 2.83 0.97 -3.69
C LEU A 149 3.96 1.96 -3.42
N SER A 150 3.69 3.26 -3.58
CA SER A 150 4.67 4.31 -3.28
C SER A 150 4.77 4.65 -1.79
N ASN A 151 3.95 4.05 -0.92
CA ASN A 151 3.88 4.38 0.51
C ASN A 151 3.77 5.90 0.72
N SER A 152 2.68 6.46 0.16
CA SER A 152 2.22 7.85 0.34
C SER A 152 0.70 7.89 0.16
N LEU A 153 0.03 8.92 0.67
CA LEU A 153 -1.44 9.05 0.60
C LEU A 153 -1.92 10.29 -0.17
N SER A 154 -0.99 11.14 -0.60
CA SER A 154 -1.28 12.42 -1.25
C SER A 154 -0.04 12.93 -1.98
N PRO A 155 -0.15 14.00 -2.80
CA PRO A 155 0.99 14.68 -3.39
C PRO A 155 1.97 15.24 -2.33
N PRO A 156 3.28 15.33 -2.61
CA PRO A 156 4.30 15.67 -1.62
C PRO A 156 4.22 17.12 -1.13
N TYR A 157 3.57 18.01 -1.88
CA TYR A 157 3.32 19.41 -1.49
C TYR A 157 2.05 19.58 -0.63
N SER A 158 1.26 18.52 -0.43
CA SER A 158 0.11 18.50 0.48
C SER A 158 0.12 17.19 1.27
N PRO A 159 1.15 16.97 2.12
CA PRO A 159 1.37 15.69 2.79
C PRO A 159 0.22 15.36 3.76
N LEU A 160 -0.41 14.21 3.54
CA LEU A 160 -1.48 13.69 4.38
C LEU A 160 -0.91 12.58 5.27
N GLU A 161 -0.63 12.92 6.52
CA GLU A 161 -0.07 11.99 7.50
C GLU A 161 -1.15 11.12 8.15
N LEU A 162 -0.88 9.82 8.30
CA LEU A 162 -1.75 8.91 9.07
C LEU A 162 -1.95 9.38 10.52
N GLY A 163 -0.95 10.06 11.11
CA GLY A 163 -0.96 10.48 12.52
C GLY A 163 -1.28 9.31 13.46
N LEU A 164 -0.61 8.18 13.25
CA LEU A 164 -0.69 6.95 14.04
C LEU A 164 0.58 6.79 14.85
N GLY A 165 0.49 6.95 16.18
CA GLY A 165 1.58 6.58 17.06
C GLY A 165 1.78 5.05 17.08
N PRO A 166 3.00 4.53 17.24
CA PRO A 166 3.26 3.09 17.28
C PRO A 166 2.40 2.32 18.28
N SER A 167 2.10 2.92 19.44
CA SER A 167 1.25 2.36 20.47
C SER A 167 -0.18 2.07 20.01
N VAL A 168 -0.72 2.83 19.05
CA VAL A 168 -2.06 2.59 18.46
C VAL A 168 -2.05 1.30 17.62
N ILE A 169 -0.97 1.10 16.85
CA ILE A 169 -0.78 -0.09 16.00
C ILE A 169 -0.54 -1.31 16.90
N SER A 170 0.33 -1.21 17.90
CA SER A 170 0.58 -2.30 18.86
C SER A 170 -0.68 -2.66 19.68
N LYS A 171 -1.52 -1.70 20.06
CA LYS A 171 -2.80 -1.98 20.75
C LYS A 171 -3.80 -2.66 19.81
N ALA A 172 -3.90 -2.23 18.56
CA ALA A 172 -4.74 -2.90 17.57
C ALA A 172 -4.30 -4.34 17.29
N ILE A 173 -3.00 -4.61 17.16
CA ILE A 173 -2.48 -5.99 17.00
C ILE A 173 -2.79 -6.84 18.24
N GLN A 174 -2.59 -6.32 19.46
CA GLN A 174 -2.97 -7.03 20.70
C GLN A 174 -4.46 -7.36 20.73
N HIS A 175 -5.33 -6.39 20.42
CA HIS A 175 -6.78 -6.61 20.45
C HIS A 175 -7.24 -7.66 19.42
N VAL A 176 -6.65 -7.67 18.22
CA VAL A 176 -7.00 -8.63 17.16
C VAL A 176 -6.38 -10.02 17.37
N SER A 177 -5.21 -10.11 18.02
CA SER A 177 -4.51 -11.39 18.26
C SER A 177 -4.79 -12.03 19.62
N GLY A 178 -5.30 -11.27 20.59
CA GLY A 178 -5.41 -11.69 21.99
C GLY A 178 -4.06 -11.80 22.72
N LEU A 179 -2.95 -11.37 22.11
CA LEU A 179 -1.63 -11.40 22.74
C LEU A 179 -1.50 -10.31 23.81
N THR A 180 -0.72 -10.62 24.86
CA THR A 180 -0.29 -9.63 25.86
C THR A 180 0.82 -8.73 25.29
N SER A 181 0.99 -7.54 25.87
CA SER A 181 2.10 -6.62 25.55
C SER A 181 3.46 -7.32 25.62
N SER A 182 3.69 -8.13 26.67
CA SER A 182 4.93 -8.90 26.83
C SER A 182 5.13 -9.99 25.77
N ALA A 183 4.06 -10.62 25.27
CA ALA A 183 4.15 -11.57 24.16
C ALA A 183 4.46 -10.85 22.83
N LEU A 184 3.81 -9.70 22.57
CA LEU A 184 4.08 -8.89 21.39
C LEU A 184 5.51 -8.32 21.39
N LYS A 185 6.02 -7.88 22.54
CA LYS A 185 7.40 -7.39 22.73
C LYS A 185 8.43 -8.48 22.43
N ARG A 186 8.21 -9.73 22.87
CA ARG A 186 9.07 -10.87 22.48
C ARG A 186 9.06 -11.09 20.98
N LEU A 187 7.89 -11.10 20.35
CA LEU A 187 7.74 -11.32 18.92
C LEU A 187 8.42 -10.22 18.08
N TYR A 188 8.33 -8.96 18.53
CA TYR A 188 9.07 -7.84 17.93
C TYR A 188 10.58 -7.98 18.07
N ASN A 189 11.08 -8.40 19.24
CA ASN A 189 12.50 -8.64 19.47
C ASN A 189 13.05 -9.79 18.60
N THR A 190 12.23 -10.78 18.24
CA THR A 190 12.63 -11.88 17.35
C THR A 190 12.59 -11.48 15.87
N THR A 191 11.62 -10.68 15.43
CA THR A 191 11.37 -10.41 14.00
C THR A 191 11.93 -9.07 13.49
N GLY A 192 12.03 -8.05 14.35
CA GLY A 192 12.51 -6.71 13.99
C GLY A 192 11.61 -5.93 13.01
N ASP A 193 10.42 -6.42 12.69
CA ASP A 193 9.49 -5.81 11.73
C ASP A 193 8.05 -5.83 12.23
N PRO A 194 7.34 -4.68 12.30
CA PRO A 194 5.96 -4.66 12.76
C PRO A 194 4.99 -5.43 11.82
N GLY A 195 5.32 -5.58 10.53
CA GLY A 195 4.55 -6.40 9.60
C GLY A 195 4.67 -7.89 9.89
N ASP A 196 5.89 -8.39 10.11
CA ASP A 196 6.15 -9.78 10.50
C ASP A 196 5.58 -10.08 11.90
N VAL A 197 5.68 -9.15 12.85
CA VAL A 197 4.97 -9.24 14.14
C VAL A 197 3.48 -9.40 13.93
N ALA A 198 2.85 -8.57 13.10
CA ALA A 198 1.41 -8.63 12.88
C ALA A 198 0.97 -9.91 12.15
N PHE A 199 1.76 -10.36 11.17
CA PHE A 199 1.53 -11.62 10.45
C PHE A 199 1.58 -12.82 11.40
N GLU A 200 2.65 -12.93 12.19
CA GLU A 200 2.84 -14.05 13.12
C GLU A 200 1.88 -13.99 14.32
N ALA A 201 1.57 -12.79 14.83
CA ALA A 201 0.54 -12.61 15.85
C ALA A 201 -0.86 -13.03 15.35
N LYS A 202 -1.12 -12.93 14.04
CA LYS A 202 -2.40 -13.33 13.45
C LYS A 202 -2.43 -14.78 12.93
N SER A 203 -1.29 -15.46 12.80
CA SER A 203 -1.20 -16.81 12.18
C SER A 203 -2.14 -17.84 12.82
N ASN A 204 -2.35 -17.73 14.13
CA ASN A 204 -3.22 -18.61 14.93
C ASN A 204 -4.66 -18.08 15.14
N VAL A 205 -4.99 -16.88 14.66
CA VAL A 205 -6.30 -16.24 14.88
C VAL A 205 -7.31 -16.73 13.84
N ARG A 206 -8.30 -17.49 14.29
CA ARG A 206 -9.43 -17.93 13.45
C ARG A 206 -10.69 -17.15 13.80
N THR A 207 -11.31 -16.53 12.79
CA THR A 207 -12.62 -15.89 12.93
C THR A 207 -13.73 -16.94 12.74
N LEU A 208 -14.77 -16.90 13.57
CA LEU A 208 -15.93 -17.80 13.45
C LEU A 208 -16.72 -17.55 12.16
N ILE A 209 -16.79 -16.28 11.74
CA ILE A 209 -17.39 -15.87 10.48
C ILE A 209 -16.27 -15.34 9.58
N PRO A 210 -16.05 -15.92 8.39
CA PRO A 210 -15.05 -15.44 7.46
C PRO A 210 -15.46 -14.09 6.86
N HIS A 211 -14.57 -13.10 6.94
CA HIS A 211 -14.78 -11.78 6.34
C HIS A 211 -14.64 -11.82 4.80
N PRO A 212 -15.37 -10.96 4.06
CA PRO A 212 -15.13 -10.71 2.64
C PRO A 212 -13.69 -10.23 2.39
N PRO A 213 -13.17 -10.33 1.16
CA PRO A 213 -11.83 -9.83 0.84
C PRO A 213 -11.74 -8.31 0.98
N LEU A 214 -10.56 -7.83 1.39
CA LEU A 214 -10.19 -6.42 1.35
C LEU A 214 -10.06 -5.95 -0.11
N LEU A 215 -10.45 -4.71 -0.39
CA LEU A 215 -10.32 -4.07 -1.72
C LEU A 215 -9.20 -3.03 -1.73
N ILE A 216 -8.52 -2.84 -2.87
CA ILE A 216 -7.43 -1.83 -2.98
C ILE A 216 -7.96 -0.41 -2.73
N THR A 217 -9.04 -0.02 -3.39
CA THR A 217 -9.77 1.24 -3.14
C THR A 217 -10.16 1.35 -1.67
N GLY A 218 -10.74 0.28 -1.14
CA GLY A 218 -11.17 0.15 0.24
C GLY A 218 -10.11 0.43 1.29
N VAL A 219 -8.93 -0.18 1.14
CA VAL A 219 -7.78 0.01 2.05
C VAL A 219 -7.26 1.45 1.96
N TYR A 220 -7.18 2.01 0.75
CA TYR A 220 -6.77 3.40 0.55
C TYR A 220 -7.75 4.38 1.20
N ASP A 221 -9.07 4.22 0.99
CA ASP A 221 -10.11 5.01 1.65
C ASP A 221 -10.05 4.91 3.18
N ALA A 222 -9.73 3.72 3.72
CA ALA A 222 -9.56 3.54 5.15
C ALA A 222 -8.33 4.30 5.68
N PHE A 223 -7.23 4.37 4.92
CA PHE A 223 -6.05 5.18 5.26
C PHE A 223 -6.34 6.68 5.15
N LEU A 224 -7.08 7.13 4.14
CA LEU A 224 -7.55 8.52 4.05
C LEU A 224 -8.46 8.89 5.25
N LYS A 225 -9.35 7.98 5.68
CA LYS A 225 -10.19 8.16 6.88
C LYS A 225 -9.37 8.22 8.16
N ILE A 226 -8.31 7.42 8.29
CA ILE A 226 -7.38 7.47 9.43
C ILE A 226 -6.64 8.82 9.45
N ALA A 227 -6.09 9.27 8.32
CA ALA A 227 -5.31 10.50 8.25
C ALA A 227 -6.16 11.76 8.51
N ASN A 228 -7.40 11.78 8.03
CA ASN A 228 -8.32 12.89 8.24
C ASN A 228 -9.00 12.92 9.62
N ALA A 229 -8.93 11.83 10.41
CA ALA A 229 -9.48 11.79 11.76
C ALA A 229 -8.68 12.70 12.72
N LYS A 230 -9.33 13.76 13.21
CA LYS A 230 -8.76 14.81 14.07
C LYS A 230 -9.71 15.15 15.24
N GLY A 231 -9.19 15.77 16.29
CA GLY A 231 -9.95 16.18 17.46
C GLY A 231 -10.09 15.11 18.56
N GLN A 232 -10.96 15.37 19.54
CA GLN A 232 -11.17 14.47 20.67
C GLN A 232 -11.72 13.11 20.23
N GLY A 233 -11.17 12.02 20.77
CA GLY A 233 -11.52 10.65 20.39
C GLY A 233 -10.90 10.13 19.09
N ALA A 234 -10.20 10.98 18.31
CA ALA A 234 -9.62 10.58 17.02
C ALA A 234 -8.67 9.37 17.14
N ALA A 235 -7.84 9.29 18.19
CA ALA A 235 -6.96 8.14 18.41
C ALA A 235 -7.72 6.81 18.52
N LYS A 236 -8.86 6.80 19.24
CA LYS A 236 -9.74 5.62 19.36
C LYS A 236 -10.44 5.29 18.04
N GLN A 237 -10.85 6.30 17.27
CA GLN A 237 -11.41 6.11 15.93
C GLN A 237 -10.39 5.49 14.98
N LYS A 238 -9.15 6.00 14.95
CA LYS A 238 -8.04 5.46 14.14
C LYS A 238 -7.74 4.00 14.53
N GLN A 239 -7.62 3.71 15.83
CA GLN A 239 -7.43 2.34 16.34
C GLN A 239 -8.54 1.41 15.84
N ALA A 240 -9.81 1.81 15.98
CA ALA A 240 -10.96 1.02 15.55
C ALA A 240 -11.04 0.82 14.02
N ILE A 241 -10.42 1.67 13.20
CA ILE A 241 -10.29 1.42 11.75
C ILE A 241 -9.17 0.40 11.49
N VAL A 242 -8.02 0.57 12.14
CA VAL A 242 -6.88 -0.36 12.03
C VAL A 242 -7.28 -1.77 12.46
N GLU A 243 -7.95 -1.94 13.59
CA GLU A 243 -8.45 -3.24 14.06
C GLU A 243 -9.39 -3.89 13.04
N ARG A 244 -10.31 -3.12 12.45
CA ARG A 244 -11.25 -3.61 11.43
C ARG A 244 -10.55 -4.07 10.15
N LEU A 245 -9.51 -3.37 9.70
CA LEU A 245 -8.66 -3.81 8.60
C LEU A 245 -7.89 -5.09 8.97
N LEU A 246 -7.27 -5.10 10.15
CA LEU A 246 -6.49 -6.24 10.65
C LEU A 246 -7.33 -7.50 10.83
N VAL A 247 -8.58 -7.40 11.30
CA VAL A 247 -9.52 -8.53 11.42
C VAL A 247 -9.83 -9.13 10.05
N ALA A 248 -10.06 -8.31 9.02
CA ALA A 248 -10.43 -8.77 7.68
C ALA A 248 -9.25 -9.32 6.85
N ALA A 249 -8.03 -8.81 7.05
CA ALA A 249 -6.83 -9.19 6.29
C ALA A 249 -6.49 -10.69 6.37
N LYS A 250 -5.95 -11.28 5.31
CA LYS A 250 -5.56 -12.70 5.26
C LYS A 250 -4.12 -12.85 4.74
N GLY A 251 -3.33 -13.69 5.39
CA GLY A 251 -1.93 -13.95 5.02
C GLY A 251 -1.13 -12.66 4.87
N GLU A 252 -0.43 -12.53 3.73
CA GLU A 252 0.43 -11.38 3.36
C GLU A 252 -0.25 -10.01 3.50
N GLU A 253 -1.58 -9.92 3.36
CA GLU A 253 -2.29 -8.66 3.54
C GLU A 253 -1.99 -8.05 4.92
N THR A 254 -1.90 -8.87 5.97
CA THR A 254 -1.62 -8.44 7.35
C THR A 254 -0.26 -7.75 7.46
N ARG A 255 0.77 -8.35 6.85
CA ARG A 255 2.15 -7.86 6.83
C ARG A 255 2.23 -6.50 6.14
N TYR A 256 1.68 -6.40 4.93
CA TYR A 256 1.79 -5.18 4.13
C TYR A 256 0.87 -4.05 4.60
N LEU A 257 -0.29 -4.36 5.19
CA LEU A 257 -1.11 -3.35 5.88
C LEU A 257 -0.34 -2.69 7.01
N VAL A 258 0.26 -3.48 7.92
CA VAL A 258 0.97 -2.90 9.07
C VAL A 258 2.24 -2.17 8.65
N ARG A 259 3.01 -2.70 7.69
CA ARG A 259 4.15 -1.96 7.10
C ARG A 259 3.73 -0.61 6.51
N THR A 260 2.58 -0.54 5.82
CA THR A 260 2.05 0.74 5.29
C THR A 260 1.51 1.65 6.39
N LEU A 261 0.85 1.11 7.43
CA LEU A 261 0.38 1.88 8.60
C LEU A 261 1.54 2.49 9.40
N CYS A 262 2.66 1.76 9.51
CA CYS A 262 3.93 2.25 10.07
C CYS A 262 4.71 3.17 9.11
N GLN A 263 4.16 3.48 7.92
CA GLN A 263 4.82 4.25 6.85
C GLN A 263 6.21 3.71 6.46
N ASN A 264 6.46 2.41 6.65
CA ASN A 264 7.71 1.74 6.32
C ASN A 264 7.41 0.43 5.59
N LEU A 265 7.19 0.53 4.28
CA LEU A 265 6.75 -0.60 3.44
C LEU A 265 7.80 -1.73 3.34
N ARG A 266 9.08 -1.44 3.60
CA ARG A 266 10.25 -2.35 3.50
C ARG A 266 10.41 -3.12 2.18
N VAL A 267 9.76 -2.64 1.12
CA VAL A 267 9.96 -3.09 -0.27
C VAL A 267 10.98 -2.16 -0.94
N GLY A 268 11.77 -2.68 -1.90
CA GLY A 268 12.96 -2.04 -2.45
C GLY A 268 12.74 -0.75 -3.28
N ALA A 269 13.33 -0.69 -4.49
CA ALA A 269 13.37 0.53 -5.30
C ALA A 269 12.03 0.94 -5.96
N VAL A 270 10.89 0.74 -5.28
CA VAL A 270 9.54 0.97 -5.83
C VAL A 270 9.30 2.44 -6.14
N ARG A 271 9.55 3.35 -5.17
CA ARG A 271 9.30 4.80 -5.35
C ARG A 271 10.02 5.38 -6.57
N THR A 272 11.21 4.89 -6.89
CA THR A 272 12.02 5.34 -8.05
C THR A 272 11.73 4.57 -9.34
N SER A 273 10.97 3.47 -9.27
CA SER A 273 10.65 2.58 -10.41
C SER A 273 9.19 2.70 -10.86
N ILE A 274 8.29 3.21 -10.01
CA ILE A 274 6.84 3.19 -10.22
C ILE A 274 6.38 3.97 -11.46
N LEU A 275 6.98 5.13 -11.75
CA LEU A 275 6.68 5.92 -12.95
C LEU A 275 7.13 5.22 -14.24
N THR A 276 8.30 4.57 -14.21
CA THR A 276 8.78 3.74 -15.33
C THR A 276 7.85 2.56 -15.57
N ALA A 277 7.43 1.87 -14.50
CA ALA A 277 6.51 0.74 -14.61
C ALA A 277 5.11 1.16 -15.10
N LEU A 278 4.60 2.31 -14.65
CA LEU A 278 3.35 2.89 -15.13
C LEU A 278 3.40 3.22 -16.63
N ALA A 279 4.47 3.85 -17.08
CA ALA A 279 4.68 4.12 -18.51
C ALA A 279 4.65 2.84 -19.35
N ARG A 280 5.45 1.84 -18.96
CA ARG A 280 5.51 0.54 -19.64
C ARG A 280 4.17 -0.20 -19.63
N ALA A 281 3.42 -0.07 -18.52
CA ALA A 281 2.11 -0.68 -18.40
C ALA A 281 1.10 -0.10 -19.41
N VAL A 282 1.06 1.24 -19.53
CA VAL A 282 0.17 1.93 -20.46
C VAL A 282 0.57 1.72 -21.92
N VAL A 283 1.87 1.60 -22.22
CA VAL A 283 2.39 1.25 -23.57
C VAL A 283 1.88 -0.11 -24.05
N LEU A 284 1.90 -1.13 -23.16
CA LEU A 284 1.45 -2.49 -23.48
C LEU A 284 -0.05 -2.71 -23.33
N THR A 285 -0.72 -1.88 -22.53
CA THR A 285 -2.13 -2.07 -22.18
C THR A 285 -2.77 -0.69 -22.02
N PRO A 286 -3.16 -0.06 -23.15
CA PRO A 286 -3.85 1.23 -23.14
C PRO A 286 -5.16 1.14 -22.35
N PRO A 287 -5.57 2.20 -21.64
CA PRO A 287 -6.89 2.27 -21.00
C PRO A 287 -8.02 2.08 -22.02
N THR A 288 -9.08 1.41 -21.60
CA THR A 288 -10.17 0.97 -22.50
C THR A 288 -11.21 2.04 -22.82
N ARG A 289 -11.15 3.22 -22.18
CA ARG A 289 -12.15 4.29 -22.26
C ARG A 289 -11.53 5.65 -22.55
N LEU A 290 -10.58 5.71 -23.49
CA LEU A 290 -10.01 6.97 -23.95
C LEU A 290 -11.06 7.80 -24.71
N ILE A 291 -11.14 9.10 -24.41
CA ILE A 291 -11.98 10.08 -25.11
C ILE A 291 -11.60 10.15 -26.58
N ASN A 292 -10.30 10.20 -26.85
CA ASN A 292 -9.71 10.07 -28.17
C ASN A 292 -8.85 8.79 -28.16
N PRO A 293 -9.32 7.66 -28.73
CA PRO A 293 -8.46 6.50 -28.92
C PRO A 293 -7.27 6.93 -29.80
N GLY A 294 -6.05 6.70 -29.30
CA GLY A 294 -4.81 7.25 -29.85
C GLY A 294 -4.63 6.95 -31.34
N SER A 295 -3.87 7.82 -32.02
CA SER A 295 -3.56 7.64 -33.44
C SER A 295 -2.95 6.25 -33.69
N PRO A 296 -3.32 5.54 -34.78
CA PRO A 296 -2.64 4.29 -35.15
C PRO A 296 -1.13 4.49 -35.45
N LEU A 297 -0.68 5.75 -35.57
CA LEU A 297 0.71 6.16 -35.70
C LEU A 297 1.34 6.65 -34.37
N SER A 298 0.72 6.36 -33.22
CA SER A 298 1.24 6.79 -31.91
C SER A 298 2.66 6.27 -31.66
N VAL A 299 3.54 7.20 -31.28
CA VAL A 299 4.92 6.90 -30.87
C VAL A 299 5.00 6.16 -29.54
N PHE A 300 3.91 6.09 -28.78
CA PHE A 300 3.88 5.50 -27.45
C PHE A 300 3.37 4.05 -27.46
N TYR A 301 2.26 3.76 -28.13
CA TYR A 301 1.59 2.46 -27.95
C TYR A 301 2.23 1.33 -28.75
N ALA A 302 2.34 0.16 -28.14
CA ALA A 302 2.76 -1.07 -28.81
C ALA A 302 1.55 -1.78 -29.40
N SER A 303 1.60 -2.15 -30.69
CA SER A 303 0.50 -2.87 -31.33
C SER A 303 0.41 -4.31 -30.82
N ALA A 304 -0.79 -4.90 -30.85
CA ALA A 304 -0.98 -6.30 -30.46
C ALA A 304 -0.13 -7.26 -31.33
N GLU A 305 0.12 -6.92 -32.59
CA GLU A 305 1.01 -7.65 -33.48
C GLU A 305 2.48 -7.53 -33.08
N LEU A 306 2.94 -6.33 -32.70
CA LEU A 306 4.30 -6.12 -32.19
C LEU A 306 4.53 -6.99 -30.95
N ILE A 307 3.63 -6.91 -29.97
CA ILE A 307 3.73 -7.64 -28.69
C ILE A 307 3.78 -9.16 -28.92
N ARG A 308 2.89 -9.70 -29.76
CA ARG A 308 2.81 -11.15 -30.03
C ARG A 308 4.04 -11.71 -30.75
N ASN A 309 4.73 -10.90 -31.54
CA ASN A 309 5.88 -11.32 -32.34
C ASN A 309 7.24 -11.04 -31.67
N ILE A 310 7.27 -10.46 -30.47
CA ILE A 310 8.50 -10.31 -29.68
C ILE A 310 8.96 -11.68 -29.18
N LYS A 311 10.25 -11.98 -29.36
CA LYS A 311 10.81 -13.24 -28.85
C LYS A 311 10.88 -13.20 -27.31
N PRO A 312 10.46 -14.25 -26.59
CA PRO A 312 10.65 -14.33 -25.14
C PRO A 312 12.14 -14.22 -24.79
N LEU A 313 12.46 -13.46 -23.74
CA LEU A 313 13.82 -13.42 -23.20
C LEU A 313 14.17 -14.78 -22.58
N PRO A 314 15.27 -15.44 -23.01
CA PRO A 314 15.75 -16.66 -22.35
C PRO A 314 16.16 -16.36 -20.90
N PRO A 315 15.87 -17.23 -19.92
CA PRO A 315 16.12 -16.95 -18.51
C PRO A 315 17.61 -16.73 -18.17
N ASP A 316 18.53 -17.36 -18.92
CA ASP A 316 19.95 -17.44 -18.54
C ASP A 316 20.93 -16.68 -19.45
N ILE A 317 20.45 -16.01 -20.52
CA ILE A 317 21.35 -15.43 -21.54
C ILE A 317 21.60 -13.94 -21.27
N LYS A 318 22.82 -13.62 -20.81
CA LYS A 318 23.33 -12.24 -20.54
C LYS A 318 23.36 -11.30 -21.75
N LYS A 319 23.15 -11.81 -22.97
CA LYS A 319 23.12 -11.06 -24.22
C LYS A 319 21.78 -11.32 -24.91
N ALA A 320 20.89 -10.33 -24.90
CA ALA A 320 19.66 -10.41 -25.68
C ALA A 320 20.01 -10.70 -27.15
N LEU A 321 19.32 -11.67 -27.75
CA LEU A 321 19.36 -11.86 -29.20
C LEU A 321 18.82 -10.59 -29.85
N ALA A 322 19.49 -10.10 -30.90
CA ALA A 322 19.02 -8.94 -31.64
C ALA A 322 17.59 -9.23 -32.17
N ASP A 323 16.63 -8.43 -31.72
CA ASP A 323 15.22 -8.55 -32.06
C ASP A 323 14.67 -7.15 -32.25
N GLN A 324 14.60 -6.73 -33.52
CA GLN A 324 14.15 -5.41 -33.94
C GLN A 324 12.79 -5.02 -33.35
N ARG A 325 11.92 -5.99 -33.05
CA ARG A 325 10.62 -5.76 -32.41
C ARG A 325 10.74 -5.39 -30.93
N ARG A 326 11.72 -5.95 -30.24
CA ARG A 326 12.06 -5.56 -28.87
C ARG A 326 12.74 -4.19 -28.86
N ASP A 327 13.55 -3.87 -29.87
CA ASP A 327 14.15 -2.55 -29.99
C ASP A 327 13.08 -1.47 -30.23
N GLU A 328 12.12 -1.70 -31.15
CA GLU A 328 10.94 -0.82 -31.34
C GLU A 328 10.10 -0.66 -30.05
N LEU A 329 9.87 -1.75 -29.30
CA LEU A 329 9.17 -1.66 -28.01
C LEU A 329 9.98 -0.86 -26.98
N ASN A 330 11.32 -0.98 -26.96
CA ASN A 330 12.18 -0.23 -26.06
C ASN A 330 12.20 1.27 -26.40
N GLU A 331 12.09 1.64 -27.67
CA GLU A 331 11.91 3.03 -28.11
C GLU A 331 10.56 3.59 -27.61
N LYS A 332 9.47 2.85 -27.82
CA LYS A 332 8.12 3.17 -27.31
C LYS A 332 8.08 3.34 -25.79
N TYR A 333 8.72 2.41 -25.06
CA TYR A 333 8.92 2.55 -23.61
C TYR A 333 9.72 3.81 -23.25
N THR A 334 10.82 4.08 -23.94
CA THR A 334 11.67 5.25 -23.66
C THR A 334 10.90 6.56 -23.86
N ALA A 335 10.11 6.66 -24.93
CA ALA A 335 9.23 7.81 -25.19
C ALA A 335 8.21 8.01 -24.06
N ALA A 336 7.47 6.95 -23.69
CA ALA A 336 6.45 7.01 -22.64
C ALA A 336 7.04 7.28 -21.24
N GLU A 337 8.20 6.67 -20.94
CA GLU A 337 8.93 6.89 -19.69
C GLU A 337 9.37 8.36 -19.56
N ASN A 338 9.89 8.95 -20.64
CA ASN A 338 10.31 10.35 -20.65
C ASN A 338 9.12 11.30 -20.51
N LEU A 339 8.00 11.01 -21.17
CA LEU A 339 6.75 11.77 -21.03
C LEU A 339 6.24 11.76 -19.58
N ILE A 340 6.00 10.58 -18.99
CA ILE A 340 5.45 10.49 -17.62
C ILE A 340 6.40 11.12 -16.60
N LYS A 341 7.72 10.91 -16.73
CA LYS A 341 8.70 11.55 -15.83
C LYS A 341 8.69 13.08 -15.97
N LYS A 342 8.59 13.61 -17.19
CA LYS A 342 8.49 15.06 -17.44
C LYS A 342 7.23 15.64 -16.79
N VAL A 343 6.07 15.01 -17.01
CA VAL A 343 4.80 15.43 -16.39
C VAL A 343 4.88 15.36 -14.87
N TYR A 344 5.41 14.29 -14.29
CA TYR A 344 5.56 14.14 -12.83
C TYR A 344 6.52 15.16 -12.22
N VAL A 345 7.62 15.51 -12.90
CA VAL A 345 8.54 16.57 -12.43
C VAL A 345 7.86 17.94 -12.43
N GLN A 346 6.99 18.22 -13.40
CA GLN A 346 6.21 19.46 -13.47
C GLN A 346 5.06 19.48 -12.46
N ARG A 347 4.42 18.33 -12.24
CA ARG A 347 3.24 18.13 -11.38
C ARG A 347 3.39 16.79 -10.65
N PRO A 348 4.03 16.73 -9.46
CA PRO A 348 4.26 15.48 -8.73
C PRO A 348 2.99 15.02 -8.01
N ASN A 349 1.96 14.69 -8.77
CA ASN A 349 0.62 14.39 -8.31
C ASN A 349 0.10 13.18 -9.11
N TYR A 350 -0.21 12.07 -8.43
CA TYR A 350 -0.71 10.88 -9.12
C TYR A 350 -2.17 11.02 -9.55
N ASP A 351 -2.98 11.82 -8.84
CA ASP A 351 -4.39 12.05 -9.17
C ASP A 351 -4.52 12.55 -10.63
N GLN A 352 -3.88 13.68 -10.92
CA GLN A 352 -3.84 14.34 -12.23
C GLN A 352 -3.24 13.45 -13.33
N ILE A 353 -2.18 12.70 -13.01
CA ILE A 353 -1.52 11.81 -13.98
C ILE A 353 -2.39 10.61 -14.31
N VAL A 354 -3.03 9.98 -13.31
CA VAL A 354 -3.93 8.85 -13.55
C VAL A 354 -5.18 9.30 -14.30
N ASP A 355 -5.76 10.43 -13.92
CA ASP A 355 -6.94 11.01 -14.56
C ASP A 355 -6.67 11.26 -16.06
N GLY A 356 -5.62 12.04 -16.38
CA GLY A 356 -5.22 12.29 -17.77
C GLY A 356 -4.83 11.02 -18.54
N LEU A 357 -4.18 10.04 -17.89
CA LEU A 357 -3.88 8.75 -18.53
C LEU A 357 -5.15 7.96 -18.87
N LEU A 358 -6.16 7.96 -17.99
CA LEU A 358 -7.41 7.22 -18.20
C LEU A 358 -8.37 7.94 -19.17
N GLU A 359 -8.34 9.27 -19.23
CA GLU A 359 -9.17 10.06 -20.14
C GLU A 359 -8.56 10.23 -21.55
N VAL A 360 -7.31 10.70 -21.66
CA VAL A 360 -6.69 11.08 -22.94
C VAL A 360 -5.48 10.25 -23.33
N GLY A 361 -5.01 9.35 -22.45
CA GLY A 361 -3.90 8.46 -22.73
C GLY A 361 -2.55 9.19 -22.83
N LEU A 362 -1.54 8.49 -23.35
CA LEU A 362 -0.18 9.04 -23.49
C LEU A 362 -0.11 10.13 -24.57
N ASP A 363 -0.87 10.00 -25.66
CA ASP A 363 -0.86 10.98 -26.75
C ASP A 363 -1.32 12.38 -26.27
N GLY A 364 -2.36 12.45 -25.43
CA GLY A 364 -2.91 13.73 -24.93
C GLY A 364 -2.37 14.20 -23.57
N LEU A 365 -1.60 13.38 -22.83
CA LEU A 365 -1.27 13.64 -21.41
C LEU A 365 -0.58 15.00 -21.17
N ALA A 366 0.32 15.41 -22.07
CA ALA A 366 1.06 16.67 -21.94
C ALA A 366 0.20 17.92 -22.17
N GLU A 367 -0.85 17.80 -23.00
CA GLU A 367 -1.75 18.90 -23.34
C GLU A 367 -2.88 19.04 -22.32
N HIS A 368 -3.39 17.91 -21.81
CA HIS A 368 -4.42 17.86 -20.77
C HIS A 368 -3.91 18.35 -19.40
N LEU A 369 -2.60 18.27 -19.14
CA LEU A 369 -1.96 18.77 -17.91
C LEU A 369 -1.04 19.97 -18.19
N PRO A 370 -1.57 21.10 -18.71
CA PRO A 370 -0.74 22.23 -19.13
C PRO A 370 0.02 22.83 -17.93
N LEU A 371 1.14 23.49 -18.22
CA LEU A 371 1.96 24.15 -17.20
C LEU A 371 1.14 25.19 -16.42
N ASN A 372 1.26 25.19 -15.09
CA ASN A 372 0.82 26.35 -14.31
C ASN A 372 1.90 27.43 -14.43
N PRO A 373 1.60 28.65 -14.95
CA PRO A 373 2.62 29.69 -15.16
C PRO A 373 3.34 30.14 -13.87
N ALA A 374 2.80 29.82 -12.68
CA ALA A 374 3.48 30.07 -11.41
C ALA A 374 4.80 29.27 -11.21
N ALA A 375 5.11 28.28 -12.05
CA ALA A 375 6.36 27.51 -11.98
C ALA A 375 7.52 28.11 -12.81
N SER A 376 7.28 29.14 -13.64
CA SER A 376 8.35 29.84 -14.37
C SER A 376 8.88 31.05 -13.60
N ASN A 377 9.82 30.76 -12.70
CA ASN A 377 10.92 31.64 -12.27
C ASN A 377 10.58 33.10 -11.86
N PRO A 378 10.25 33.38 -10.58
CA PRO A 378 10.17 34.75 -10.06
C PRO A 378 11.56 35.26 -9.70
N GLY A 379 12.24 35.96 -10.62
CA GLY A 379 13.50 36.63 -10.28
C GLY A 379 14.47 36.87 -11.43
N PHE A 380 14.12 37.80 -12.32
CA PHE A 380 15.05 38.78 -12.91
C PHE A 380 14.21 39.92 -13.50
N SER A 381 13.64 40.75 -12.62
CA SER A 381 13.09 42.05 -13.00
C SER A 381 14.24 43.04 -13.07
N ASP A 382 14.55 43.54 -14.27
CA ASP A 382 15.58 44.55 -14.49
C ASP A 382 15.41 45.73 -13.52
N THR A 383 16.45 45.98 -12.74
CA THR A 383 16.60 47.22 -11.98
C THR A 383 17.82 47.95 -12.51
N LEU A 384 17.65 48.55 -13.69
CA LEU A 384 18.56 49.57 -14.20
C LEU A 384 17.80 50.89 -14.27
N ALA A 385 18.14 51.77 -13.33
CA ALA A 385 17.90 53.20 -13.47
C ALA A 385 18.88 53.77 -14.51
N GLY A 386 18.41 54.74 -15.30
CA GLY A 386 19.15 55.39 -16.37
C GLY A 386 18.22 56.27 -17.20
#